data_AF-A0A127SE87-F1
#
_entry.id   AF-A0A127SE87-F1
#
_cell.length_a   1.000
_cell.length_b   1.000
_cell.length_c   1.000
_cell.angle_alpha   90.00
_cell.angle_beta   90.00
_cell.angle_gamma   90.00
#
_symmetry.space_group_name_H-M   'P 1'
#
loop_
_entity.id
_entity.type
_entity.pdbx_description
1 polymer ?
#
loop_
_entity_poly.entity_id
_entity_poly.type
_entity_poly.pdbx_seq_one_letter_code
_entity_poly.pdbx_strand_id
1 'polypeptide(L)'
;MIRKLSRSKTSCLLLALICSLAPFAQAGAESLVEASGWGKYFEEGQTQGTFVLYDLGRDQWKVFNKTRAETRFIPASTFKIPHALIALDTNTVKDPRQVFAWDGVTREITEWNKAQTLRTAMKYSVVPVFQGFARDIGPERMMDFLEKFQYGNMDVSGDFER
;
A
#
# COMPACT_ATOMS: atom_id res chain seq x y z
N MET A 1 79.74 -37.65 28.83
CA MET A 1 79.26 -38.30 27.59
C MET A 1 78.43 -37.27 26.83
N ILE A 2 78.97 -36.62 25.80
CA ILE A 2 78.94 -37.03 24.37
C ILE A 2 77.52 -36.94 23.75
N ARG A 3 77.27 -35.76 23.14
CA ARG A 3 76.57 -35.48 21.86
C ARG A 3 75.34 -36.31 21.45
N LYS A 4 74.28 -35.60 21.06
CA LYS A 4 73.93 -35.47 19.63
C LYS A 4 73.33 -34.09 19.31
N LEU A 5 73.83 -33.48 18.23
CA LEU A 5 73.24 -32.32 17.57
C LEU A 5 72.29 -32.82 16.47
N SER A 6 71.19 -32.11 16.22
CA SER A 6 70.52 -32.11 14.92
C SER A 6 69.89 -30.75 14.66
N ARG A 7 69.96 -30.28 13.41
CA ARG A 7 69.41 -29.00 12.93
C ARG A 7 68.24 -29.28 11.99
N SER A 8 67.21 -28.43 11.98
CA SER A 8 66.57 -27.84 10.78
C SER A 8 65.38 -26.96 11.23
N LYS A 9 65.26 -25.67 10.84
CA LYS A 9 64.40 -25.14 9.75
C LYS A 9 63.11 -25.97 9.54
N THR A 10 61.88 -25.46 9.46
CA THR A 10 61.30 -24.16 9.00
C THR A 10 59.84 -24.12 9.53
N SER A 11 58.95 -23.12 9.42
CA SER A 11 58.90 -21.84 8.70
C SER A 11 57.92 -20.86 9.40
N CYS A 12 57.63 -19.70 8.79
CA CYS A 12 56.55 -18.79 9.17
C CYS A 12 55.15 -19.38 8.88
N LEU A 13 54.18 -19.13 9.76
CA LEU A 13 52.78 -18.90 9.38
C LEU A 13 52.25 -17.67 10.13
N LEU A 14 52.19 -16.52 9.44
CA LEU A 14 51.24 -15.48 9.82
C LEU A 14 49.84 -16.03 9.52
N LEU A 15 48.94 -16.02 10.50
CA LEU A 15 47.52 -16.19 10.23
C LEU A 15 47.01 -14.91 9.57
N ALA A 16 46.87 -14.93 8.25
CA ALA A 16 46.21 -13.86 7.52
C ALA A 16 44.71 -13.88 7.88
N LEU A 17 44.26 -12.83 8.59
CA LEU A 17 42.85 -12.64 8.91
C LEU A 17 42.10 -12.25 7.64
N ILE A 18 41.62 -13.25 6.89
CA ILE A 18 40.74 -13.03 5.75
C ILE A 18 39.38 -12.62 6.30
N CYS A 19 39.16 -11.31 6.44
CA CYS A 19 37.82 -10.75 6.57
C CYS A 19 37.05 -11.14 5.29
N SER A 20 36.17 -12.13 5.43
CA SER A 20 35.20 -12.48 4.40
C SER A 20 34.26 -11.31 4.20
N LEU A 21 34.56 -10.46 3.22
CA LEU A 21 33.60 -9.55 2.61
C LEU A 21 32.51 -10.40 1.96
N ALA A 22 31.52 -10.81 2.77
CA ALA A 22 30.25 -11.23 2.24
C ALA A 22 29.71 -10.05 1.42
N PRO A 23 29.38 -10.23 0.13
CA PRO A 23 28.69 -9.19 -0.60
C PRO A 23 27.38 -8.94 0.13
N PHE A 24 27.24 -7.76 0.74
CA PHE A 24 25.91 -7.26 1.08
C PHE A 24 25.08 -7.38 -0.19
N ALA A 25 23.94 -8.07 -0.11
CA ALA A 25 22.98 -8.04 -1.19
C ALA A 25 22.60 -6.57 -1.39
N GLN A 26 23.09 -5.99 -2.48
CA GLN A 26 22.68 -4.66 -2.89
C GLN A 26 21.19 -4.76 -3.19
N ALA A 27 20.35 -4.37 -2.22
CA ALA A 27 18.94 -4.15 -2.48
C ALA A 27 18.88 -3.23 -3.69
N GLY A 28 18.20 -3.68 -4.75
CA GLY A 28 18.07 -2.90 -5.97
C GLY A 28 17.51 -1.55 -5.60
N ALA A 29 18.23 -0.47 -5.92
CA ALA A 29 17.69 0.86 -5.70
C ALA A 29 16.47 0.99 -6.61
N GLU A 30 15.27 1.13 -6.02
CA GLU A 30 14.01 1.26 -6.75
C GLU A 30 14.19 2.31 -7.84
N SER A 31 14.14 1.86 -9.10
CA SER A 31 14.43 2.75 -10.22
C SER A 31 13.20 3.61 -10.49
N LEU A 32 13.31 4.92 -10.31
CA LEU A 32 12.26 5.89 -10.64
C LEU A 32 12.62 6.62 -11.93
N VAL A 33 11.73 6.55 -12.91
CA VAL A 33 11.87 7.18 -14.23
C VAL A 33 10.77 8.21 -14.45
N GLU A 34 11.14 9.48 -14.67
CA GLU A 34 10.17 10.52 -15.05
C GLU A 34 9.63 10.24 -16.46
N ALA A 35 8.31 10.18 -16.58
CA ALA A 35 7.59 9.87 -17.80
C ALA A 35 7.17 11.16 -18.51
N SER A 36 8.16 11.99 -18.86
CA SER A 36 7.98 13.34 -19.44
C SER A 36 7.01 13.39 -20.64
N GLY A 37 6.98 12.34 -21.47
CA GLY A 37 6.07 12.22 -22.61
C GLY A 37 4.59 11.98 -22.29
N TRP A 38 4.20 11.89 -21.01
CA TRP A 38 2.79 11.71 -20.59
C TRP A 38 2.03 13.02 -20.37
N GLY A 39 2.71 14.17 -20.28
CA GLY A 39 2.07 15.48 -20.03
C GLY A 39 0.98 15.84 -21.04
N LYS A 40 1.19 15.48 -22.32
CA LYS A 40 0.22 15.64 -23.41
C LYS A 40 -1.17 15.09 -23.10
N TYR A 41 -1.30 13.98 -22.36
CA TYR A 41 -2.61 13.39 -22.04
C TYR A 41 -3.40 14.23 -21.02
N PHE A 42 -2.69 14.93 -20.14
CA PHE A 42 -3.29 15.87 -19.18
C PHE A 42 -3.63 17.20 -19.86
N GLU A 43 -2.79 17.66 -20.80
CA GLU A 43 -3.04 18.82 -21.67
C GLU A 43 -4.26 18.60 -22.59
N GLU A 44 -4.33 17.47 -23.29
CA GLU A 44 -5.48 17.03 -24.10
C GLU A 44 -6.77 16.97 -23.27
N GLY A 45 -6.68 16.46 -22.04
CA GLY A 45 -7.79 16.43 -21.08
C GLY A 45 -8.07 17.75 -20.35
N GLN A 46 -7.36 18.85 -20.70
CA GLN A 46 -7.46 20.17 -20.09
C GLN A 46 -7.40 20.16 -18.53
N THR A 47 -6.59 19.27 -17.97
CA THR A 47 -6.56 18.97 -16.54
C THR A 47 -5.14 18.92 -15.97
N GLN A 48 -5.01 19.05 -14.65
CA GLN A 48 -3.73 19.03 -13.94
C GLN A 48 -3.66 17.79 -13.05
N GLY A 49 -2.70 16.92 -13.31
CA GLY A 49 -2.63 15.61 -12.67
C GLY A 49 -1.23 15.01 -12.60
N THR A 50 -1.22 13.76 -12.19
CA THR A 50 -0.05 12.89 -12.06
C THR A 50 -0.49 11.48 -12.43
N PHE A 51 0.41 10.66 -12.95
CA PHE A 51 0.19 9.23 -13.12
C PHE A 51 1.42 8.48 -12.66
N VAL A 52 1.19 7.44 -11.85
CA VAL A 52 2.23 6.59 -11.27
C VAL A 52 1.96 5.17 -11.74
N LEU A 53 2.96 4.56 -12.35
CA LEU A 53 2.96 3.16 -12.76
C LEU A 53 4.11 2.45 -12.05
N TYR A 54 3.83 1.29 -11.46
CA TYR A 54 4.84 0.35 -11.01
C TYR A 54 4.87 -0.84 -11.96
N ASP A 55 6.00 -1.08 -12.61
CA ASP A 55 6.21 -2.21 -13.51
C ASP A 55 6.81 -3.39 -12.72
N LEU A 56 5.94 -4.30 -12.30
CA LEU A 56 6.31 -5.53 -11.58
C LEU A 56 7.32 -6.40 -12.33
N GLY A 57 7.37 -6.33 -13.66
CA GLY A 57 8.32 -7.10 -14.47
C GLY A 57 9.71 -6.47 -14.55
N ARG A 58 9.87 -5.22 -14.10
CA ARG A 58 11.12 -4.45 -14.15
C ARG A 58 11.59 -3.92 -12.79
N ASP A 59 10.78 -4.06 -11.74
CA ASP A 59 11.02 -3.45 -10.42
C ASP A 59 11.30 -1.94 -10.56
N GLN A 60 10.39 -1.26 -11.26
CA GLN A 60 10.59 0.11 -11.73
C GLN A 60 9.32 0.96 -11.59
N TRP A 61 9.48 2.13 -10.99
CA TRP A 61 8.48 3.19 -10.98
C TRP A 61 8.62 4.09 -12.21
N LYS A 62 7.49 4.43 -12.82
CA LYS A 62 7.37 5.45 -13.85
C LYS A 62 6.36 6.49 -13.41
N VAL A 63 6.78 7.74 -13.31
CA VAL A 63 5.99 8.81 -12.71
C VAL A 63 5.92 10.00 -13.66
N PHE A 64 4.74 10.56 -13.86
CA PHE A 64 4.58 11.90 -14.43
C PHE A 64 4.17 12.87 -13.32
N ASN A 65 4.84 14.02 -13.22
CA ASN A 65 4.58 15.05 -12.20
C ASN A 65 4.80 14.48 -10.78
N LYS A 66 6.05 14.15 -10.48
CA LYS A 66 6.47 13.57 -9.19
C LYS A 66 6.02 14.39 -7.97
N THR A 67 6.12 15.72 -8.01
CA THR A 67 5.71 16.60 -6.90
C THR A 67 4.24 16.37 -6.51
N ARG A 68 3.35 16.20 -7.50
CA ARG A 68 1.94 15.89 -7.24
C ARG A 68 1.72 14.43 -6.83
N ALA A 69 2.53 13.48 -7.31
CA ALA A 69 2.50 12.08 -6.88
C ALA A 69 2.80 11.93 -5.37
N GLU A 70 3.75 12.72 -4.86
CA GLU A 70 4.14 12.73 -3.44
C GLU A 70 3.20 13.58 -2.56
N THR A 71 2.25 14.31 -3.16
CA THR A 71 1.25 15.12 -2.44
C THR A 71 0.07 14.25 -1.99
N ARG A 72 -0.25 14.30 -0.69
CA ARG A 72 -1.41 13.58 -0.12
C ARG A 72 -2.72 14.31 -0.40
N PHE A 73 -3.76 13.56 -0.75
CA PHE A 73 -5.13 14.03 -0.95
C PHE A 73 -6.10 13.16 -0.15
N ILE A 74 -7.34 13.62 0.04
CA ILE A 74 -8.40 12.77 0.62
C ILE A 74 -8.65 11.55 -0.31
N PRO A 75 -8.77 10.33 0.23
CA PRO A 75 -8.89 9.13 -0.61
C PRO A 75 -10.28 8.99 -1.26
N ALA A 76 -11.30 9.66 -0.73
CA ALA A 76 -12.70 9.54 -1.16
C ALA A 76 -13.10 8.07 -1.35
N SER A 77 -13.77 7.72 -2.46
CA SER A 77 -14.20 6.34 -2.73
C SER A 77 -13.06 5.32 -2.90
N THR A 78 -11.78 5.72 -3.05
CA THR A 78 -10.67 4.74 -3.07
C THR A 78 -10.45 4.08 -1.70
N PHE A 79 -10.85 4.74 -0.61
CA PHE A 79 -10.82 4.18 0.75
C PHE A 79 -11.71 2.94 0.92
N LYS A 80 -12.69 2.72 0.03
CA LYS A 80 -13.54 1.54 0.05
C LYS A 80 -12.75 0.23 -0.09
N ILE A 81 -11.52 0.27 -0.63
CA ILE A 81 -10.62 -0.90 -0.70
C ILE A 81 -10.18 -1.36 0.70
N PRO A 82 -9.39 -0.59 1.49
CA PRO A 82 -9.03 -0.98 2.85
C PRO A 82 -10.28 -1.15 3.74
N HIS A 83 -11.30 -0.30 3.60
CA HIS A 83 -12.52 -0.39 4.39
C HIS A 83 -13.27 -1.72 4.19
N ALA A 84 -13.32 -2.24 2.96
CA ALA A 84 -13.90 -3.56 2.67
C ALA A 84 -13.08 -4.71 3.26
N LEU A 85 -11.75 -4.61 3.28
CA LEU A 85 -10.88 -5.59 3.93
C LEU A 85 -11.12 -5.62 5.44
N ILE A 86 -11.16 -4.44 6.07
CA ILE A 86 -11.45 -4.30 7.51
C ILE A 86 -12.81 -4.87 7.84
N ALA A 87 -13.85 -4.51 7.09
CA ALA A 87 -15.21 -4.97 7.35
C ALA A 87 -15.37 -6.51 7.26
N LEU A 88 -14.57 -7.17 6.40
CA LEU A 88 -14.51 -8.64 6.34
C LEU A 88 -13.76 -9.22 7.54
N ASP A 89 -12.59 -8.67 7.88
CA ASP A 89 -11.74 -9.16 8.98
C ASP A 89 -12.41 -8.98 10.36
N THR A 90 -13.14 -7.89 10.56
CA THR A 90 -13.94 -7.63 11.78
C THR A 90 -15.25 -8.42 11.86
N ASN A 91 -15.58 -9.25 10.85
CA ASN A 91 -16.88 -9.90 10.66
C ASN A 91 -18.09 -8.92 10.61
N THR A 92 -17.86 -7.64 10.35
CA THR A 92 -18.93 -6.66 10.04
C THR A 92 -19.66 -7.05 8.75
N VAL A 93 -18.94 -7.64 7.79
CA VAL A 93 -19.46 -8.29 6.60
C VAL A 93 -19.01 -9.74 6.61
N LYS A 94 -19.97 -10.68 6.54
CA LYS A 94 -19.73 -12.12 6.53
C LYS A 94 -19.06 -12.60 5.25
N ASP A 95 -19.61 -12.21 4.09
CA ASP A 95 -19.04 -12.56 2.79
C ASP A 95 -19.52 -11.57 1.70
N PRO A 96 -18.85 -11.49 0.52
CA PRO A 96 -19.17 -10.49 -0.50
C PRO A 96 -20.58 -10.53 -1.11
N ARG A 97 -21.39 -11.56 -0.79
CA ARG A 97 -22.78 -11.75 -1.22
C ARG A 97 -23.80 -11.43 -0.12
N GLN A 98 -23.36 -11.09 1.10
CA GLN A 98 -24.28 -10.60 2.15
C GLN A 98 -25.10 -9.43 1.59
N VAL A 99 -26.41 -9.47 1.81
CA VAL A 99 -27.33 -8.44 1.36
C VAL A 99 -27.49 -7.39 2.45
N PHE A 100 -27.26 -6.13 2.09
CA PHE A 100 -27.55 -4.95 2.89
C PHE A 100 -28.85 -4.34 2.36
N ALA A 101 -29.86 -4.21 3.22
CA ALA A 101 -31.12 -3.60 2.83
C ALA A 101 -30.93 -2.12 2.44
N TRP A 102 -31.76 -1.62 1.54
CA TRP A 102 -31.88 -0.18 1.32
C TRP A 102 -32.61 0.45 2.52
N ASP A 103 -32.16 1.62 2.93
CA ASP A 103 -32.73 2.40 4.03
C ASP A 103 -34.03 3.14 3.68
N GLY A 104 -34.51 3.01 2.43
CA GLY A 104 -35.70 3.71 1.94
C GLY A 104 -35.48 5.19 1.60
N VAL A 105 -34.26 5.71 1.78
CA VAL A 105 -33.93 7.11 1.47
C VAL A 105 -33.48 7.21 0.03
N THR A 106 -34.32 7.84 -0.80
CA THR A 106 -34.02 8.13 -2.22
C THR A 106 -32.94 9.19 -2.33
N ARG A 107 -31.87 8.86 -3.04
CA ARG A 107 -30.71 9.72 -3.32
C ARG A 107 -30.56 9.92 -4.83
N GLU A 108 -29.78 10.92 -5.23
CA GLU A 108 -29.59 11.28 -6.65
C GLU A 108 -29.00 10.16 -7.51
N ILE A 109 -28.15 9.31 -6.92
CA ILE A 109 -27.55 8.17 -7.62
C ILE A 109 -28.52 6.98 -7.56
N THR A 110 -29.25 6.73 -8.64
CA THR A 110 -30.26 5.64 -8.77
C THR A 110 -29.74 4.28 -8.30
N GLU A 111 -28.47 3.95 -8.55
CA GLU A 111 -27.88 2.68 -8.16
C GLU A 111 -27.75 2.48 -6.63
N TRP A 112 -27.84 3.55 -5.83
CA TRP A 112 -27.81 3.50 -4.36
C TRP A 112 -29.18 3.18 -3.76
N ASN A 113 -30.28 3.39 -4.49
CA ASN A 113 -31.66 3.32 -4.00
C ASN A 113 -32.25 1.91 -4.05
N LYS A 114 -31.43 0.90 -3.69
CA LYS A 114 -31.78 -0.53 -3.72
C LYS A 114 -30.85 -1.33 -2.83
N ALA A 115 -31.29 -2.53 -2.46
CA ALA A 115 -30.48 -3.45 -1.66
C ALA A 115 -29.14 -3.75 -2.35
N GLN A 116 -28.06 -3.85 -1.57
CA GLN A 116 -26.69 -3.98 -2.04
C GLN A 116 -26.05 -5.28 -1.56
N THR A 117 -24.95 -5.65 -2.20
CA THR A 117 -23.94 -6.57 -1.67
C THR A 117 -22.61 -5.82 -1.57
N LEU A 118 -21.58 -6.38 -0.94
CA LEU A 118 -20.26 -5.73 -0.91
C LEU A 118 -19.73 -5.50 -2.34
N ARG A 119 -20.00 -6.45 -3.26
CA ARG A 119 -19.67 -6.34 -4.68
C ARG A 119 -20.35 -5.15 -5.36
N THR A 120 -21.65 -4.94 -5.15
CA THR A 120 -22.36 -3.81 -5.78
C THR A 120 -22.07 -2.49 -5.09
N ALA A 121 -21.92 -2.49 -3.76
CA ALA A 121 -21.52 -1.32 -2.99
C ALA A 121 -20.15 -0.79 -3.43
N MET A 122 -19.17 -1.67 -3.67
CA MET A 122 -17.88 -1.32 -4.30
C MET A 122 -18.09 -0.76 -5.72
N LYS A 123 -18.76 -1.52 -6.60
CA LYS A 123 -18.93 -1.17 -8.02
C LYS A 123 -19.58 0.20 -8.23
N TYR A 124 -20.61 0.52 -7.45
CA TYR A 124 -21.38 1.77 -7.54
C TYR A 124 -20.97 2.80 -6.49
N SER A 125 -19.87 2.58 -5.77
CA SER A 125 -19.33 3.46 -4.73
C SER A 125 -20.38 3.91 -3.69
N VAL A 126 -21.26 3.01 -3.27
CA VAL A 126 -22.43 3.31 -2.43
C VAL A 126 -22.01 3.76 -1.03
N VAL A 127 -21.92 5.08 -0.82
CA VAL A 127 -21.40 5.68 0.43
C VAL A 127 -22.19 5.25 1.68
N PRO A 128 -23.55 5.24 1.70
CA PRO A 128 -24.31 4.87 2.91
C PRO A 128 -24.01 3.47 3.46
N VAL A 129 -23.69 2.51 2.58
CA VAL A 129 -23.32 1.14 2.98
C VAL A 129 -21.97 1.14 3.72
N PHE A 130 -20.98 1.88 3.21
CA PHE A 130 -19.67 2.00 3.86
C PHE A 130 -19.73 2.85 5.14
N GLN A 131 -20.57 3.89 5.20
CA GLN A 131 -20.86 4.60 6.47
C GLN A 131 -21.48 3.65 7.51
N GLY A 132 -22.36 2.74 7.10
CA GLY A 132 -22.84 1.63 7.93
C GLY A 132 -21.67 0.80 8.49
N PHE A 133 -20.78 0.33 7.62
CA PHE A 133 -19.60 -0.43 8.07
C PHE A 133 -18.70 0.38 9.01
N ALA A 134 -18.50 1.68 8.78
CA ALA A 134 -17.70 2.53 9.67
C ALA A 134 -18.29 2.58 11.09
N ARG A 135 -19.61 2.74 11.22
CA ARG A 135 -20.31 2.70 12.51
C ARG A 135 -20.18 1.32 13.19
N ASP A 136 -20.33 0.24 12.44
CA ASP A 136 -20.24 -1.13 12.96
C ASP A 136 -18.80 -1.56 13.31
N ILE A 137 -17.78 -0.98 12.66
CA ILE A 137 -16.36 -1.18 12.98
C ILE A 137 -15.95 -0.34 14.19
N GLY A 138 -16.34 0.93 14.22
CA GLY A 138 -15.95 1.90 15.25
C GLY A 138 -14.54 2.47 15.07
N PRO A 139 -14.23 3.63 15.69
CA PRO A 139 -13.01 4.39 15.42
C PRO A 139 -11.73 3.70 15.89
N GLU A 140 -11.76 3.03 17.04
CA GLU A 140 -10.60 2.32 17.63
C GLU A 140 -10.09 1.21 16.70
N ARG A 141 -10.97 0.27 16.32
CA ARG A 141 -10.61 -0.78 15.37
C ARG A 141 -10.23 -0.22 14.00
N MET A 142 -10.87 0.85 13.52
CA MET A 142 -10.49 1.48 12.26
C MET A 142 -9.04 1.99 12.32
N MET A 143 -8.67 2.71 13.39
CA MET A 143 -7.31 3.22 13.61
C MET A 143 -6.28 2.09 13.65
N ASP A 144 -6.53 1.03 14.44
CA ASP A 144 -5.69 -0.18 14.50
C ASP A 144 -5.35 -0.76 13.11
N PHE A 145 -6.33 -0.81 12.21
CA PHE A 145 -6.11 -1.33 10.86
C PHE A 145 -5.39 -0.34 9.95
N LEU A 146 -5.66 0.96 10.05
CA LEU A 146 -4.93 1.95 9.26
C LEU A 146 -3.45 2.01 9.65
N GLU A 147 -3.13 1.83 10.94
CA GLU A 147 -1.75 1.67 11.41
C GLU A 147 -1.10 0.40 10.85
N LYS A 148 -1.77 -0.76 10.94
CA LYS A 148 -1.29 -2.04 10.37
C LYS A 148 -1.07 -1.97 8.85
N PHE A 149 -1.91 -1.22 8.14
CA PHE A 149 -1.79 -1.01 6.69
C PHE A 149 -0.84 0.14 6.31
N GLN A 150 -0.35 0.92 7.28
CA GLN A 150 0.41 2.16 7.07
C GLN A 150 -0.30 3.13 6.10
N TYR A 151 -1.63 3.21 6.19
CA TYR A 151 -2.45 3.85 5.17
C TYR A 151 -2.50 5.38 5.35
N GLY A 152 -1.74 6.09 4.51
CA GLY A 152 -1.78 7.56 4.43
C GLY A 152 -1.24 8.24 5.69
N ASN A 153 -2.08 9.03 6.35
CA ASN A 153 -1.78 9.66 7.65
C ASN A 153 -2.38 8.92 8.85
N MET A 154 -3.13 7.82 8.62
CA MET A 154 -3.74 6.97 9.66
C MET A 154 -4.73 7.72 10.58
N ASP A 155 -5.19 8.90 10.16
CA ASP A 155 -6.05 9.79 10.93
C ASP A 155 -7.54 9.44 10.70
N VAL A 156 -8.26 9.18 11.79
CA VAL A 156 -9.70 8.87 11.82
C VAL A 156 -10.54 9.96 12.51
N SER A 157 -9.96 11.12 12.81
CA SER A 157 -10.64 12.22 13.53
C SER A 157 -11.67 13.00 12.72
N GLY A 158 -11.87 12.63 11.44
CA GLY A 158 -12.84 13.25 10.54
C GLY A 158 -14.30 12.90 10.84
N ASP A 159 -15.20 13.65 10.20
CA ASP A 159 -16.65 13.43 10.26
C ASP A 159 -17.05 12.16 9.49
N PHE A 160 -17.53 11.14 10.21
CA PHE A 160 -17.93 9.84 9.64
C PHE A 160 -19.22 9.90 8.81
N GLU A 161 -19.98 11.00 8.85
CA GLU A 161 -21.26 11.15 8.14
C GLU A 161 -21.14 11.92 6.81
N ARG A 162 -19.91 12.23 6.36
CA ARG A 162 -19.61 12.84 5.04
C ARG A 162 -19.26 11.82 3.94
#